data_AF-K1XAI5-F1
#
_entry.id   AF-K1XAI5-F1
#
_cell.length_a   1.000
_cell.length_b   1.000
_cell.length_c   1.000
_cell.angle_alpha   90.00
_cell.angle_beta   90.00
_cell.angle_gamma   90.00
#
_symmetry.space_group_name_H-M   'P 1'
#
loop_
_entity.id
_entity.type
_entity.pdbx_description
1 polymer ?
#
loop_
_entity_poly.entity_id
_entity_poly.type
_entity_poly.pdbx_seq_one_letter_code
_entity_poly.pdbx_strand_id
1 'polypeptide(L)'
;LQDSGRALILGAQTFGKGSVQTVIPLEGGSALKLTTAKYYTPNGRSIQAEGITPDIVVKLIRPAEEKEPPEDHLLRERDLKGHIKSPKEVDAKPEGSNKDKNEETLTQDNQLKNAIDILKSWDILKRNMKG
;
A
#
# COMPACT_ATOMS: atom_id res chain seq x y z
N LEU A 1 4.96 -12.81 -1.92
CA LEU A 1 6.29 -12.44 -1.37
C LEU A 1 6.22 -12.25 0.13
N GLN A 2 5.49 -11.24 0.63
CA GLN A 2 5.27 -11.00 2.06
C GLN A 2 4.69 -12.23 2.77
N ASP A 3 3.49 -12.68 2.38
CA ASP A 3 2.82 -13.85 2.98
C ASP A 3 3.63 -15.14 2.94
N SER A 4 4.47 -15.30 1.92
CA SER A 4 5.34 -16.46 1.75
C SER A 4 6.66 -16.36 2.54
N GLY A 5 6.87 -15.29 3.31
CA GLY A 5 8.12 -15.05 4.04
C GLY A 5 9.35 -14.88 3.14
N ARG A 6 9.14 -14.50 1.87
CA ARG A 6 10.21 -14.44 0.84
C ARG A 6 10.80 -13.05 0.63
N ALA A 7 10.15 -12.02 1.16
CA ALA A 7 10.63 -10.65 1.14
C ALA A 7 10.04 -9.87 2.30
N LEU A 8 10.79 -8.89 2.78
CA LEU A 8 10.34 -7.84 3.66
C LEU A 8 9.83 -6.67 2.80
N ILE A 9 8.65 -6.16 3.10
CA ILE A 9 8.04 -5.02 2.41
C ILE A 9 8.26 -3.76 3.24
N LEU A 10 8.80 -2.72 2.63
CA LEU A 10 9.06 -1.43 3.24
C LEU A 10 8.34 -0.32 2.48
N GLY A 11 7.85 0.69 3.20
CA GLY A 11 7.30 1.92 2.61
C GLY A 11 5.97 2.31 3.24
N ALA A 12 5.00 2.69 2.41
CA ALA A 12 3.65 3.05 2.86
C ALA A 12 2.63 1.98 2.45
N GLN A 13 1.47 1.99 3.12
CA GLN A 13 0.34 1.14 2.75
C GLN A 13 -0.08 1.42 1.30
N THR A 14 -0.28 0.35 0.52
CA THR A 14 -0.69 0.49 -0.90
C THR A 14 -2.15 0.95 -1.04
N PHE A 15 -2.54 1.37 -2.24
CA PHE A 15 -3.89 1.85 -2.56
C PHE A 15 -5.05 0.91 -2.18
N GLY A 16 -4.93 -0.40 -2.39
CA GLY A 16 -5.98 -1.37 -2.05
C GLY A 16 -7.00 -1.70 -3.13
N LYS A 17 -6.61 -1.63 -4.41
CA LYS A 17 -7.43 -2.20 -5.49
C LYS A 17 -7.16 -3.70 -5.61
N GLY A 18 -8.13 -4.51 -5.23
CA GLY A 18 -8.07 -5.97 -5.22
C GLY A 18 -9.14 -6.62 -6.09
N SER A 19 -9.51 -6.00 -7.21
CA SER A 19 -10.59 -6.49 -8.08
C SER A 19 -10.19 -6.52 -9.55
N VAL A 20 -10.76 -7.47 -10.29
CA VAL A 20 -10.62 -7.61 -11.74
C VAL A 20 -11.89 -7.14 -12.41
N GLN A 21 -11.74 -6.30 -13.44
CA GLN A 21 -12.86 -5.78 -14.21
C GLN A 21 -12.74 -6.23 -15.66
N THR A 22 -13.80 -6.81 -16.21
CA THR A 22 -13.93 -7.23 -17.60
C THR A 22 -14.79 -6.21 -18.36
N VAL A 23 -14.38 -5.85 -19.57
CA VAL A 23 -15.17 -5.01 -20.47
C VAL A 23 -15.93 -5.91 -21.42
N ILE A 24 -17.25 -5.84 -21.38
CA ILE A 24 -18.17 -6.62 -22.21
C ILE A 24 -18.78 -5.66 -23.22
N PRO A 25 -18.45 -5.76 -24.52
CA PRO A 25 -19.06 -4.94 -25.55
C PRO A 25 -20.55 -5.28 -25.69
N LEU A 26 -21.37 -4.26 -25.95
CA LEU A 26 -22.81 -4.39 -26.19
C LEU A 26 -23.13 -3.98 -27.63
N GLU A 27 -24.29 -4.41 -28.14
CA GLU A 27 -24.79 -3.91 -29.42
C GLU A 27 -24.93 -2.38 -29.41
N GLY A 28 -24.69 -1.75 -30.56
CA GLY A 28 -24.72 -0.29 -30.69
C GLY A 28 -23.45 0.43 -30.23
N GLY A 29 -22.36 -0.29 -29.94
CA GLY A 29 -21.03 0.31 -29.68
C GLY A 29 -20.79 0.76 -28.23
N SER A 30 -21.73 0.48 -27.32
CA SER A 30 -21.55 0.70 -25.88
C SER A 30 -20.82 -0.49 -25.23
N ALA A 31 -20.41 -0.37 -23.96
CA ALA A 31 -19.75 -1.44 -23.24
C ALA A 31 -20.08 -1.43 -21.74
N LEU A 32 -20.16 -2.62 -21.15
CA LEU A 32 -20.35 -2.85 -19.72
C LEU A 32 -19.01 -3.19 -19.07
N LYS A 33 -18.60 -2.42 -18.05
CA LYS A 33 -17.45 -2.75 -17.21
C LYS A 33 -17.93 -3.46 -15.95
N LEU A 34 -17.63 -4.75 -15.82
CA LEU A 34 -18.12 -5.59 -14.73
C LEU A 34 -16.97 -6.14 -13.89
N THR A 35 -17.07 -6.03 -12.56
CA THR A 35 -16.13 -6.69 -11.66
C THR A 35 -16.45 -8.19 -11.59
N THR A 36 -15.49 -9.02 -12.00
CA THR A 36 -15.68 -10.47 -12.14
C THR A 36 -14.95 -11.29 -11.08
N ALA A 37 -13.95 -10.71 -10.43
CA ALA A 37 -13.18 -11.40 -9.40
C ALA A 37 -12.59 -10.43 -8.36
N LYS A 38 -12.21 -10.99 -7.22
CA LYS A 38 -11.41 -10.33 -6.17
C LYS A 38 -10.09 -11.09 -5.97
N TYR A 39 -9.03 -10.35 -5.67
CA TYR A 39 -7.74 -10.90 -5.29
C TYR A 39 -7.64 -11.08 -3.79
N TYR A 40 -7.09 -12.24 -3.41
CA TYR A 40 -6.74 -12.59 -2.05
C TYR A 40 -5.26 -12.97 -2.03
N THR A 41 -4.58 -12.62 -0.95
CA THR A 41 -3.20 -13.04 -0.73
C THR A 41 -3.14 -14.54 -0.43
N PRO A 42 -1.97 -15.20 -0.51
CA PRO A 42 -1.83 -16.63 -0.17
C PRO A 42 -2.37 -17.01 1.21
N ASN A 43 -2.31 -16.10 2.20
CA ASN A 43 -2.87 -16.31 3.53
C ASN A 43 -4.39 -16.01 3.62
N GLY A 44 -5.07 -15.81 2.49
CA GLY A 44 -6.51 -15.57 2.44
C GLY A 44 -6.94 -14.15 2.81
N ARG A 45 -6.02 -13.19 2.97
CA ARG A 45 -6.35 -11.78 3.25
C ARG A 45 -6.86 -11.11 1.97
N SER A 46 -7.99 -10.40 2.07
CA SER A 46 -8.47 -9.55 0.97
C SER A 46 -7.67 -8.25 0.93
N ILE A 47 -7.28 -7.81 -0.26
CA ILE A 47 -6.55 -6.54 -0.45
C ILE A 47 -7.46 -5.42 -0.97
N GLN A 48 -8.70 -5.75 -1.30
CA GLN A 48 -9.71 -4.80 -1.78
C GLN A 48 -10.12 -3.86 -0.65
N ALA A 49 -10.12 -2.55 -0.86
CA ALA A 49 -10.29 -1.47 0.14
C ALA A 49 -9.25 -1.46 1.28
N GLU A 50 -8.46 -2.53 1.47
CA GLU A 50 -7.44 -2.64 2.51
C GLU A 50 -6.02 -2.30 2.02
N GLY A 51 -5.61 -2.81 0.87
CA GLY A 51 -4.22 -2.76 0.42
C GLY A 51 -3.30 -3.70 1.20
N ILE A 52 -2.02 -3.66 0.85
CA ILE A 52 -0.94 -4.32 1.56
C ILE A 52 -0.33 -3.33 2.53
N THR A 53 -0.36 -3.69 3.82
CA THR A 53 0.42 -3.03 4.87
C THR A 53 1.86 -3.53 4.79
N PRO A 54 2.87 -2.63 4.70
CA PRO A 54 4.28 -3.03 4.69
C PRO A 54 4.70 -3.57 6.06
N ASP A 55 5.75 -4.38 6.09
CA ASP A 55 6.36 -4.90 7.33
C ASP A 55 7.11 -3.79 8.08
N ILE A 56 7.72 -2.86 7.34
CA ILE A 56 8.35 -1.65 7.87
C ILE A 56 7.68 -0.42 7.27
N VAL A 57 6.98 0.34 8.10
CA VAL A 57 6.32 1.58 7.68
C VAL A 57 7.34 2.71 7.62
N VAL A 58 7.53 3.26 6.42
CA VAL A 58 8.33 4.46 6.17
C VAL A 58 7.47 5.41 5.35
N LYS A 59 7.05 6.54 5.92
CA LYS A 59 6.28 7.54 5.17
C LYS A 59 7.18 8.18 4.12
N LEU A 60 6.67 8.41 2.91
CA LEU A 60 7.42 9.13 1.89
C LEU A 60 7.52 10.60 2.31
N ILE A 61 8.75 11.09 2.44
CA ILE A 61 9.03 12.48 2.73
C ILE A 61 9.42 13.14 1.41
N ARG A 62 8.52 13.97 0.86
CA ARG A 62 8.74 14.69 -0.41
C ARG A 62 9.67 15.88 -0.19
N PRO A 63 10.73 16.06 -1.02
CA PRO A 63 11.64 17.22 -0.95
C PRO A 63 10.89 18.56 -0.88
N ALA A 64 11.39 19.52 -0.11
CA ALA A 64 10.73 20.82 0.11
C ALA A 64 10.55 21.65 -1.17
N GLU A 65 11.21 21.26 -2.27
CA GLU A 65 11.18 21.93 -3.56
C GLU A 65 9.96 21.54 -4.42
N GLU A 66 9.21 20.48 -4.04
CA GLU A 66 7.97 20.10 -4.71
C GLU A 66 6.84 21.08 -4.33
N LYS A 67 6.40 21.90 -5.29
CA LYS A 67 5.42 22.98 -5.12
C LYS A 67 3.98 22.52 -4.88
N GLU A 68 3.70 21.24 -4.94
CA GLU A 68 2.34 20.74 -4.75
C GLU A 68 2.01 20.70 -3.25
N PRO A 69 0.80 21.13 -2.84
CA PRO A 69 0.40 21.06 -1.45
C PRO A 69 0.57 19.61 -0.95
N PRO A 70 0.89 19.42 0.35
CA PRO A 70 0.97 18.11 0.92
C PRO A 70 -0.43 17.47 0.87
N GLU A 71 -0.72 16.74 -0.21
CA GLU A 71 -1.72 15.68 -0.23
C GLU A 71 -1.22 14.61 0.74
N ASP A 72 -1.32 14.91 2.03
CA ASP A 72 -0.92 14.05 3.14
C ASP A 72 -1.87 12.83 3.25
N HIS A 73 -2.85 12.78 2.36
CA HIS A 73 -3.86 11.75 2.20
C HIS A 73 -3.69 11.17 0.80
N LEU A 74 -2.74 10.26 0.63
CA LEU A 74 -2.75 9.36 -0.52
C LEU A 74 -4.15 8.72 -0.57
N LEU A 75 -4.97 9.12 -1.54
CA LEU A 75 -6.31 8.56 -1.73
C LEU A 75 -6.18 7.05 -1.81
N ARG A 76 -6.96 6.31 -1.02
CA ARG A 76 -7.04 4.85 -1.08
C ARG A 76 -8.33 4.41 -1.75
N GLU A 77 -8.40 3.13 -2.08
CA GLU A 77 -9.58 2.56 -2.72
C GLU A 77 -10.84 2.77 -1.90
N ARG A 78 -10.76 2.59 -0.57
CA ARG A 78 -11.86 2.86 0.38
C ARG A 78 -12.33 4.31 0.42
N ASP A 79 -11.48 5.25 0.01
CA ASP A 79 -11.79 6.68 0.04
C ASP A 79 -12.57 7.10 -1.23
N LEU A 80 -12.60 6.24 -2.26
CA LEU A 80 -13.32 6.51 -3.49
C LEU A 80 -14.83 6.34 -3.31
N LYS A 81 -15.58 7.25 -3.95
CA LYS A 81 -17.04 7.13 -4.04
C LYS A 81 -17.41 5.88 -4.83
N GLY A 82 -18.26 5.02 -4.25
CA GLY A 82 -18.73 3.80 -4.90
C GLY A 82 -17.68 2.68 -4.95
N HIS A 83 -16.66 2.74 -4.09
CA HIS A 83 -15.69 1.67 -3.94
C HIS A 83 -16.34 0.35 -3.52
N ILE A 84 -15.66 -0.76 -3.80
CA ILE A 84 -16.15 -2.08 -3.41
C ILE A 84 -15.63 -2.36 -2.01
N LYS A 85 -16.55 -2.48 -1.05
CA LYS A 85 -16.23 -2.78 0.35
C LYS A 85 -15.40 -4.06 0.51
N SER A 86 -14.46 -4.01 1.44
CA SER A 86 -13.74 -5.21 1.92
C SER A 86 -14.69 -6.10 2.73
N PRO A 87 -14.41 -7.41 2.85
CA PRO A 87 -15.18 -8.31 3.74
C PRO A 87 -15.27 -7.79 5.19
N LYS A 88 -14.19 -7.19 5.71
CA LYS A 88 -14.15 -6.63 7.07
C LYS A 88 -15.04 -5.41 7.25
N GLU A 89 -15.19 -4.56 6.23
CA GLU A 89 -16.07 -3.38 6.27
C GLU A 89 -17.56 -3.71 6.13
N VAL A 90 -17.89 -4.91 5.63
CA VAL A 90 -19.28 -5.37 5.63
C VAL A 90 -19.72 -5.72 7.06
N ASP A 91 -18.76 -6.08 7.93
CA ASP A 91 -18.99 -6.55 9.30
C ASP A 91 -18.67 -5.49 10.39
N ALA A 92 -18.04 -4.36 10.05
CA ALA A 92 -17.55 -3.37 11.02
C ALA A 92 -18.16 -1.96 10.88
N LYS A 93 -18.38 -1.27 12.01
CA LYS A 93 -18.72 0.17 12.09
C LYS A 93 -17.48 1.04 11.79
N PRO A 94 -17.63 2.29 11.29
CA PRO A 94 -16.50 3.08 10.80
C PRO A 94 -15.62 3.59 11.95
N GLU A 95 -14.32 3.28 11.91
CA GLU A 95 -13.29 3.86 12.78
C GLU A 95 -12.48 4.94 12.03
N GLY A 96 -12.34 6.10 12.69
CA GLY A 96 -11.55 7.24 12.20
C GLY A 96 -10.08 7.15 12.61
N SER A 97 -9.17 7.46 11.68
CA SER A 97 -7.73 7.44 11.91
C SER A 97 -7.22 8.75 12.53
N ASN A 98 -6.52 8.64 13.65
CA ASN A 98 -5.80 9.73 14.30
C ASN A 98 -4.36 9.86 13.73
N LYS A 99 -3.83 11.08 13.57
CA LYS A 99 -2.49 11.35 13.03
C LYS A 99 -1.65 12.18 14.02
N ASP A 100 -0.63 11.55 14.60
CA ASP A 100 0.48 12.26 15.24
C ASP A 100 1.49 12.74 14.19
N LYS A 101 1.94 13.98 14.38
CA LYS A 101 2.92 14.68 13.55
C LYS A 101 4.18 14.95 14.36
N ASN A 102 5.31 14.47 13.85
CA ASN A 102 6.57 15.20 13.77
C ASN A 102 7.57 14.33 13.01
N GLU A 103 8.31 14.94 12.07
CA GLU A 103 9.78 14.81 11.94
C GLU A 103 10.27 15.58 10.71
N GLU A 104 11.29 16.39 10.94
CA GLU A 104 11.95 17.26 9.97
C GLU A 104 13.15 16.58 9.27
N THR A 105 13.49 17.19 8.14
CA THR A 105 14.72 17.10 7.33
C THR A 105 14.78 16.01 6.26
N LEU A 106 14.78 16.53 5.04
CA LEU A 106 14.61 15.84 3.78
C LEU A 106 15.96 15.34 3.27
N THR A 107 16.03 14.06 2.94
CA THR A 107 17.04 13.55 2.02
C THR A 107 16.35 12.89 0.84
N GLN A 108 17.07 12.81 -0.28
CA GLN A 108 16.76 11.96 -1.44
C GLN A 108 16.02 10.69 -1.01
N ASP A 109 14.93 10.36 -1.71
CA ASP A 109 14.03 9.21 -1.50
C ASP A 109 14.30 8.47 -0.18
N ASN A 110 13.66 8.95 0.88
CA ASN A 110 13.90 8.43 2.22
C ASN A 110 13.53 6.94 2.32
N GLN A 111 12.53 6.47 1.58
CA GLN A 111 12.17 5.05 1.57
C GLN A 111 13.28 4.20 0.96
N LEU A 112 13.86 4.64 -0.17
CA LEU A 112 14.99 3.96 -0.80
C LEU A 112 16.22 3.95 0.12
N LYS A 113 16.54 5.09 0.75
CA LYS A 113 17.65 5.18 1.71
C LYS A 113 17.48 4.18 2.85
N ASN A 114 16.30 4.15 3.48
CA ASN A 114 16.00 3.21 4.55
C ASN A 114 16.13 1.74 4.10
N ALA A 115 15.66 1.40 2.90
CA ALA A 115 15.81 0.06 2.36
C ALA A 115 17.29 -0.34 2.19
N ILE A 116 18.12 0.57 1.66
CA ILE A 116 19.56 0.35 1.51
C ILE A 116 20.23 0.17 2.89
N ASP A 117 19.89 1.01 3.86
CA ASP A 117 20.47 0.96 5.20
C ASP A 117 20.14 -0.38 5.89
N ILE A 118 18.90 -0.86 5.79
CA ILE A 118 18.49 -2.18 6.31
C ILE A 118 19.32 -3.30 5.66
N LEU A 119 19.51 -3.27 4.34
CA LEU A 119 20.28 -4.31 3.64
C LEU A 119 21.76 -4.30 4.05
N LYS A 120 22.36 -3.11 4.21
CA LYS A 120 23.75 -2.97 4.70
C LYS A 120 23.89 -3.46 6.14
N SER A 121 22.99 -3.05 7.03
CA SER A 121 22.97 -3.49 8.42
C SER A 121 22.82 -5.01 8.54
N TRP A 122 21.93 -5.61 7.73
CA TRP A 122 21.76 -7.07 7.67
C TRP A 122 23.04 -7.79 7.24
N ASP A 123 23.74 -7.28 6.22
CA ASP A 123 25.00 -7.89 5.75
C ASP A 123 26.09 -7.83 6.82
N ILE A 124 26.24 -6.71 7.53
CA ILE A 124 27.18 -6.55 8.65
C ILE A 124 26.86 -7.54 9.78
N LEU A 125 25.59 -7.60 10.22
CA LEU A 125 25.16 -8.52 11.27
C LEU A 125 25.40 -9.98 10.88
N LYS A 126 25.09 -10.35 9.63
CA LYS A 126 25.30 -11.71 9.13
C LYS A 126 26.77 -12.12 9.09
N ARG A 127 27.69 -11.17 8.83
CA ARG A 127 29.14 -11.41 8.91
C ARG A 127 29.57 -11.64 10.35
N ASN A 128 29.08 -10.83 11.29
CA ASN A 128 29.43 -10.94 12.71
C ASN A 128 28.85 -12.19 13.40
N MET A 129 27.71 -12.73 12.93
CA MET A 129 27.11 -13.95 13.46
C MET A 129 27.74 -15.25 12.94
N LYS A 130 28.58 -15.17 11.91
CA LYS A 130 29.28 -16.34 11.32
C LYS A 130 30.72 -16.51 11.81
N GLY A 131 31.22 -15.57 12.61
CA GLY A 131 32.47 -15.70 13.36
C GLY A 131 32.19 -16.22 14.76
#